data_AF-A0AAE5IWA8-F1
#
_entry.id   AF-A0AAE5IWA8-F1
#
_cell.length_a   1.000
_cell.length_b   1.000
_cell.length_c   1.000
_cell.angle_alpha   90.00
_cell.angle_beta   90.00
_cell.angle_gamma   90.00
#
_symmetry.space_group_name_H-M   'P 1'
#
loop_
_entity.id
_entity.type
_entity.pdbx_description
1 polymer ?
#
loop_
_entity_poly.entity_id
_entity_poly.type
_entity_poly.pdbx_seq_one_letter_code
_entity_poly.pdbx_strand_id
1 'polypeptide(L)'
;MAATVREVEVFPICIREVEVLRVEDVTPGMRRVIVGGSAMDSHVRDGVRLPAVCTNGFDDDVKLLPVDPQTGALPFDVPRNTDTGAVDWPAGSFQYSRTYTVRSYDADTREMAIDFAEHEGGLASDWAYRVRPGETILMAGPKHSASLPREAEWMLVAGDQTALPAIARCLEMLPADMPATVVIEVAEPSHRQELKSEAPVEITWLFRSENGGKSRLVETVQAARWRPGQPYLWVAGEALTIKPLRRWAKQDRAIPKQFVEITGYWRQREVPRTEGTSGEGEATPDAYSELHEMSELLPPFVIRTAVTVGVFAAIEGGAATPARIAAVCETHPDATAKLLRHLVAMNLLTVDGDRFGLTEMGEILADPDTFASQALHFGKIHTRLDMAFLGLLEAVRTGAPAPGHGFADKAREPGFVEDFHEEAAAGAVYRAPALPDAVDLDGVRTVAIYGEGAGVYADTLARVRPDLDIALVGLPAANDRNIADVAQSRRARIRRVDRSEFTPLDDVVDLVVAVDVVDAHPDPDARMLIGVLGASGRRVVLVTDLLDPSTDDDHETESDLLRLCLYGSGRRTEAEIRALVVDAGCGTTRFGAIGWGSTVVEFAGVQ
;
A
#
# COMPACT_ATOMS: atom_id res chain seq x y z
N MET A 1 2.39 -4.03 4.62
CA MET A 1 3.01 -2.73 5.03
C MET A 1 3.09 -2.68 6.56
N ALA A 2 4.05 -1.94 7.14
CA ALA A 2 4.24 -1.95 8.59
C ALA A 2 3.04 -1.33 9.34
N ALA A 3 2.69 -1.87 10.50
CA ALA A 3 1.91 -1.14 11.51
C ALA A 3 2.55 0.25 11.67
N THR A 4 1.76 1.34 11.69
CA THR A 4 2.28 2.71 11.82
C THR A 4 1.73 3.37 13.08
N VAL A 5 2.53 4.21 13.75
CA VAL A 5 2.05 5.04 14.89
C VAL A 5 1.39 6.35 14.44
N ARG A 6 1.27 6.55 13.13
CA ARG A 6 0.56 7.68 12.53
C ARG A 6 -0.90 7.31 12.35
N GLU A 7 -1.81 8.20 12.71
CA GLU A 7 -3.22 7.99 12.45
C GLU A 7 -3.52 8.30 10.98
N VAL A 8 -4.23 7.39 10.33
CA VAL A 8 -4.57 7.48 8.91
C VAL A 8 -6.05 7.80 8.76
N GLU A 9 -6.34 8.85 7.99
CA GLU A 9 -7.64 9.14 7.42
C GLU A 9 -7.65 8.67 5.97
N VAL A 10 -8.75 8.08 5.52
CA VAL A 10 -8.88 7.54 4.16
C VAL A 10 -10.00 8.27 3.44
N PHE A 11 -9.74 8.66 2.20
CA PHE A 11 -10.69 9.36 1.35
C PHE A 11 -10.91 8.57 0.05
N PRO A 12 -12.07 8.74 -0.61
CA PRO A 12 -12.27 8.26 -1.97
C PRO A 12 -11.18 8.77 -2.92
N ILE A 13 -10.74 7.94 -3.86
CA ILE A 13 -9.82 8.38 -4.91
C ILE A 13 -10.61 9.26 -5.88
N CYS A 14 -10.32 10.56 -5.92
CA CYS A 14 -11.08 11.53 -6.73
C CYS A 14 -10.27 11.95 -7.96
N ILE A 15 -10.83 11.85 -9.18
CA ILE A 15 -10.23 12.44 -10.38
C ILE A 15 -10.71 13.88 -10.51
N ARG A 16 -9.77 14.82 -10.52
CA ARG A 16 -10.01 16.26 -10.60
C ARG A 16 -9.28 16.81 -11.80
N GLU A 17 -9.98 17.59 -12.61
CA GLU A 17 -9.33 18.46 -13.58
C GLU A 17 -9.05 19.80 -12.89
N VAL A 18 -7.77 20.16 -12.79
CA VAL A 18 -7.33 21.37 -12.08
C VAL A 18 -6.60 22.28 -13.04
N GLU A 19 -6.72 23.59 -12.83
CA GLU A 19 -6.08 24.63 -13.62
C GLU A 19 -4.76 25.04 -12.98
N VAL A 20 -3.72 25.24 -13.79
CA VAL A 20 -2.47 25.86 -13.36
C VAL A 20 -2.69 27.35 -13.18
N LEU A 21 -2.63 27.82 -11.94
CA LEU A 21 -2.82 29.22 -11.57
C LEU A 21 -1.49 29.99 -11.65
N ARG A 22 -0.38 29.35 -11.25
CA ARG A 22 0.93 30.00 -11.16
C ARG A 22 2.07 28.99 -11.26
N VAL A 23 3.21 29.46 -11.76
CA VAL A 23 4.47 28.70 -11.82
C VAL A 23 5.59 29.57 -11.25
N GLU A 24 6.40 29.02 -10.36
CA GLU A 24 7.48 29.72 -9.66
C GLU A 24 8.75 28.87 -9.65
N ASP A 25 9.90 29.48 -9.91
CA ASP A 25 11.21 28.83 -9.69
C ASP A 25 11.63 29.08 -8.23
N VAL A 26 11.46 28.06 -7.38
CA VAL A 26 11.76 28.13 -5.93
C VAL A 26 13.27 28.19 -5.71
N THR A 27 13.99 27.37 -6.46
CA THR A 27 15.45 27.37 -6.58
C THR A 27 15.78 26.98 -8.02
N PRO A 28 17.05 27.08 -8.48
CA PRO A 28 17.40 26.60 -9.82
C PRO A 28 16.97 25.14 -10.08
N GLY A 29 17.09 24.26 -9.08
CA GLY A 29 16.71 22.84 -9.21
C GLY A 29 15.32 22.47 -8.70
N MET A 30 14.42 23.43 -8.47
CA MET A 30 13.06 23.17 -7.98
C MET A 30 12.07 24.18 -8.52
N ARG A 31 11.05 23.68 -9.23
CA ARG A 31 9.94 24.48 -9.73
C ARG A 31 8.64 24.14 -8.99
N ARG A 32 7.92 25.16 -8.54
CA ARG A 32 6.59 25.03 -7.95
C ARG A 32 5.53 25.32 -8.99
N VAL A 33 4.55 24.42 -9.10
CA VAL A 33 3.32 24.64 -9.87
C VAL A 33 2.17 24.74 -8.88
N ILE A 34 1.40 25.81 -8.98
CA ILE A 34 0.23 26.04 -8.14
C ILE A 34 -1.00 25.77 -9.00
N VAL A 35 -1.80 24.81 -8.56
CA VAL A 35 -3.02 24.38 -9.22
C VAL A 35 -4.24 24.68 -8.37
N GLY A 36 -5.39 24.84 -8.99
CA GLY A 36 -6.64 25.11 -8.29
C GLY A 36 -7.86 24.97 -9.17
N GLY A 37 -8.96 25.54 -8.71
CA GLY A 37 -10.24 25.54 -9.42
C GLY A 37 -11.39 24.98 -8.59
N SER A 38 -12.62 25.07 -9.12
CA SER A 38 -13.82 24.61 -8.42
C SER A 38 -13.83 23.09 -8.17
N ALA A 39 -13.05 22.32 -8.93
CA ALA A 39 -12.90 20.88 -8.71
C ALA A 39 -12.19 20.54 -7.37
N MET A 40 -11.57 21.52 -6.69
CA MET A 40 -11.03 21.32 -5.34
C MET A 40 -12.13 21.21 -4.27
N ASP A 41 -13.30 21.79 -4.52
CA ASP A 41 -14.48 21.66 -3.64
C ASP A 41 -15.21 20.33 -3.90
N SER A 42 -16.21 20.05 -3.04
CA SER A 42 -17.16 18.99 -3.34
C SER A 42 -17.93 19.29 -4.63
N HIS A 43 -17.92 18.34 -5.55
CA HIS A 43 -18.58 18.47 -6.85
C HIS A 43 -19.07 17.09 -7.34
N VAL A 44 -19.80 17.07 -8.45
CA VAL A 44 -20.27 15.83 -9.08
C VAL A 44 -19.48 15.59 -10.36
N ARG A 45 -18.95 14.38 -10.51
CA ARG A 45 -18.25 13.90 -11.71
C ARG A 45 -18.65 12.44 -11.94
N ASP A 46 -18.88 12.04 -13.19
CA ASP A 46 -19.27 10.66 -13.54
C ASP A 46 -20.55 10.17 -12.81
N GLY A 47 -21.42 11.08 -12.40
CA GLY A 47 -22.62 10.76 -11.60
C GLY A 47 -22.34 10.55 -10.10
N VAL A 48 -21.08 10.63 -9.67
CA VAL A 48 -20.61 10.42 -8.30
C VAL A 48 -20.33 11.77 -7.65
N ARG A 49 -20.77 11.95 -6.39
CA ARG A 49 -20.41 13.13 -5.60
C ARG A 49 -19.03 12.92 -4.98
N LEU A 50 -18.07 13.73 -5.41
CA LEU A 50 -16.72 13.74 -4.86
C LEU A 50 -16.65 14.72 -3.67
N PRO A 51 -15.93 14.36 -2.59
CA PRO A 51 -15.68 15.29 -1.48
C PRO A 51 -14.75 16.44 -1.91
N ALA A 52 -14.62 17.44 -1.05
CA ALA A 52 -13.56 18.44 -1.19
C ALA A 52 -12.17 17.81 -0.96
N VAL A 53 -11.12 18.46 -1.44
CA VAL A 53 -9.74 18.04 -1.17
C VAL A 53 -9.45 18.14 0.33
N CYS A 54 -8.95 17.06 0.91
CA CYS A 54 -8.43 16.99 2.27
C CYS A 54 -6.97 16.58 2.22
N THR A 55 -6.11 17.33 2.91
CA THR A 55 -4.70 17.00 3.06
C THR A 55 -4.20 17.55 4.39
N ASN A 56 -4.02 16.66 5.37
CA ASN A 56 -3.64 17.01 6.73
C ASN A 56 -2.24 16.50 7.09
N GLY A 57 -1.64 15.67 6.24
CA GLY A 57 -0.38 14.98 6.45
C GLY A 57 0.74 15.63 5.68
N PHE A 58 1.96 15.53 6.20
CA PHE A 58 3.10 16.23 5.62
C PHE A 58 3.63 15.61 4.34
N ASP A 59 3.35 14.34 4.11
CA ASP A 59 3.77 13.53 2.96
C ASP A 59 2.58 13.03 2.14
N ASP A 60 1.40 13.63 2.31
CA ASP A 60 0.24 13.37 1.47
C ASP A 60 0.60 13.60 0.00
N ASP A 61 0.17 12.68 -0.87
CA ASP A 61 0.49 12.70 -2.28
C ASP A 61 -0.75 12.73 -3.19
N VAL A 62 -0.53 13.27 -4.38
CA VAL A 62 -1.46 13.23 -5.51
C VAL A 62 -0.79 12.58 -6.70
N LYS A 63 -1.58 11.91 -7.52
CA LYS A 63 -1.14 11.37 -8.79
C LYS A 63 -1.53 12.32 -9.92
N LEU A 64 -0.55 12.90 -10.57
CA LEU A 64 -0.73 13.76 -11.74
C LEU A 64 -0.66 12.91 -13.01
N LEU A 65 -1.48 13.25 -14.00
CA LEU A 65 -1.48 12.63 -15.32
C LEU A 65 -1.13 13.69 -16.38
N PRO A 66 0.18 13.98 -16.61
CA PRO A 66 0.58 14.83 -17.70
C PRO A 66 0.27 14.17 -19.05
N VAL A 67 -0.07 14.99 -20.04
CA VAL A 67 -0.28 14.55 -21.41
C VAL A 67 1.01 14.01 -22.02
N ASP A 68 0.88 13.15 -23.03
CA ASP A 68 2.01 12.69 -23.82
C ASP A 68 2.73 13.89 -24.47
N PRO A 69 4.06 14.02 -24.30
CA PRO A 69 4.80 15.18 -24.76
C PRO A 69 4.94 15.26 -26.29
N GLN A 70 4.73 14.16 -27.02
CA GLN A 70 4.76 14.09 -28.48
C GLN A 70 3.39 14.44 -29.08
N THR A 71 2.30 13.92 -28.49
CA THR A 71 0.95 14.10 -29.03
C THR A 71 0.19 15.28 -28.42
N GLY A 72 0.56 15.70 -27.20
CA GLY A 72 -0.15 16.71 -26.43
C GLY A 72 -1.48 16.24 -25.83
N ALA A 73 -1.77 14.94 -25.85
CA ALA A 73 -2.99 14.34 -25.31
C ALA A 73 -2.69 13.10 -24.44
N LEU A 74 -3.66 12.65 -23.66
CA LEU A 74 -3.58 11.34 -23.01
C LEU A 74 -3.81 10.24 -24.07
N PRO A 75 -2.99 9.19 -24.13
CA PRO A 75 -3.17 8.10 -25.10
C PRO A 75 -4.20 7.05 -24.67
N PHE A 76 -5.01 7.36 -23.66
CA PHE A 76 -6.05 6.52 -23.08
C PHE A 76 -7.24 7.39 -22.66
N ASP A 77 -8.40 6.75 -22.46
CA ASP A 77 -9.59 7.45 -21.97
C ASP A 77 -9.38 8.06 -20.59
N VAL A 78 -10.13 9.10 -20.24
CA VAL A 78 -9.99 9.73 -18.93
C VAL A 78 -10.46 8.74 -17.84
N PRO A 79 -9.66 8.49 -16.77
CA PRO A 79 -10.09 7.65 -15.67
C PRO A 79 -11.41 8.13 -15.05
N ARG A 80 -12.28 7.19 -14.70
CA ARG A 80 -13.65 7.49 -14.25
C ARG A 80 -13.81 7.19 -12.77
N ASN A 81 -14.50 8.07 -12.07
CA ASN A 81 -14.87 7.84 -10.67
C ASN A 81 -16.02 6.84 -10.57
N THR A 82 -15.90 5.90 -9.63
CA THR A 82 -16.96 4.93 -9.30
C THR A 82 -17.67 5.33 -8.01
N ASP A 83 -18.90 4.85 -7.82
CA ASP A 83 -19.64 5.03 -6.57
C ASP A 83 -19.08 4.20 -5.40
N THR A 84 -18.11 3.31 -5.67
CA THR A 84 -17.35 2.52 -4.69
C THR A 84 -16.19 3.27 -4.03
N GLY A 85 -16.00 4.56 -4.36
CA GLY A 85 -14.89 5.37 -3.85
C GLY A 85 -13.53 5.07 -4.51
N ALA A 86 -13.55 4.28 -5.59
CA ALA A 86 -12.40 3.94 -6.41
C ALA A 86 -12.41 4.71 -7.74
N VAL A 87 -11.43 4.39 -8.59
CA VAL A 87 -11.30 4.90 -9.96
C VAL A 87 -11.11 3.73 -10.89
N ASP A 88 -11.88 3.70 -11.97
CA ASP A 88 -11.67 2.84 -13.12
C ASP A 88 -10.49 3.42 -13.93
N TRP A 89 -9.36 2.70 -13.92
CA TRP A 89 -8.10 3.09 -14.56
C TRP A 89 -7.94 2.36 -15.88
N PRO A 90 -7.97 3.07 -17.03
CA PRO A 90 -7.76 2.43 -18.32
C PRO A 90 -6.37 1.79 -18.44
N ALA A 91 -6.29 0.71 -19.21
CA ALA A 91 -5.04 0.01 -19.47
C ALA A 91 -3.93 0.97 -19.95
N GLY A 92 -2.72 0.82 -19.39
CA GLY A 92 -1.57 1.66 -19.72
C GLY A 92 -1.54 3.05 -19.06
N SER A 93 -2.64 3.50 -18.41
CA SER A 93 -2.71 4.84 -17.79
C SER A 93 -1.63 5.11 -16.75
N PHE A 94 -1.24 4.08 -15.98
CA PHE A 94 -0.21 4.21 -14.94
C PHE A 94 1.16 4.63 -15.50
N GLN A 95 1.47 4.34 -16.77
CA GLN A 95 2.72 4.77 -17.42
C GLN A 95 2.82 6.31 -17.54
N TYR A 96 1.67 6.99 -17.60
CA TYR A 96 1.55 8.44 -17.66
C TYR A 96 1.27 9.08 -16.30
N SER A 97 1.19 8.28 -15.25
CA SER A 97 0.91 8.79 -13.91
C SER A 97 2.19 9.05 -13.14
N ARG A 98 2.29 10.19 -12.45
CA ARG A 98 3.41 10.52 -11.55
C ARG A 98 2.88 11.00 -10.22
N THR A 99 3.39 10.42 -9.14
CA THR A 99 2.99 10.76 -7.79
C THR A 99 3.85 11.90 -7.26
N TYR A 100 3.23 12.93 -6.69
CA TYR A 100 3.88 14.10 -6.13
C TYR A 100 3.31 14.44 -4.75
N THR A 101 4.19 14.84 -3.83
CA THR A 101 3.78 15.36 -2.53
C THR A 101 3.03 16.68 -2.68
N VAL A 102 1.91 16.81 -1.95
CA VAL A 102 1.22 18.09 -1.79
C VAL A 102 2.05 18.97 -0.85
N ARG A 103 2.68 20.02 -1.39
CA ARG A 103 3.52 20.93 -0.60
C ARG A 103 2.69 21.77 0.36
N SER A 104 1.57 22.30 -0.11
CA SER A 104 0.60 23.04 0.70
C SER A 104 -0.75 23.07 0.00
N TYR A 105 -1.83 23.20 0.76
CA TYR A 105 -3.17 23.43 0.23
C TYR A 105 -3.90 24.43 1.12
N ASP A 106 -4.48 25.44 0.49
CA ASP A 106 -5.34 26.43 1.15
C ASP A 106 -6.77 26.25 0.63
N ALA A 107 -7.68 25.82 1.51
CA ALA A 107 -9.06 25.55 1.16
C ALA A 107 -9.88 26.83 0.87
N ASP A 108 -9.50 27.99 1.43
CA ASP A 108 -10.21 29.25 1.22
C ASP A 108 -9.94 29.81 -0.18
N THR A 109 -8.70 29.70 -0.64
CA THR A 109 -8.28 30.14 -1.98
C THR A 109 -8.36 29.02 -3.04
N ARG A 110 -8.50 27.77 -2.61
CA ARG A 110 -8.45 26.54 -3.43
C ARG A 110 -7.11 26.37 -4.15
N GLU A 111 -6.03 26.90 -3.58
CA GLU A 111 -4.69 26.81 -4.15
C GLU A 111 -3.92 25.63 -3.55
N MET A 112 -3.46 24.73 -4.40
CA MET A 112 -2.56 23.64 -4.05
C MET A 112 -1.19 23.87 -4.69
N ALA A 113 -0.13 23.85 -3.90
CA ALA A 113 1.25 23.90 -4.39
C ALA A 113 1.82 22.49 -4.52
N ILE A 114 2.48 22.23 -5.65
CA ILE A 114 3.20 21.00 -5.92
C ILE A 114 4.60 21.37 -6.42
N ASP A 115 5.62 20.77 -5.84
CA ASP A 115 7.04 21.07 -6.10
C ASP A 115 7.66 19.95 -6.96
N PHE A 116 8.33 20.35 -8.03
CA PHE A 116 8.95 19.50 -9.04
C PHE A 116 10.47 19.70 -9.00
N ALA A 117 11.17 18.65 -8.55
CA ALA A 117 12.63 18.63 -8.60
C ALA A 117 13.12 18.52 -10.06
N GLU A 118 14.08 19.35 -10.43
CA GLU A 118 14.68 19.31 -11.76
C GLU A 118 15.46 18.01 -11.96
N HIS A 119 15.17 17.32 -13.06
CA HIS A 119 16.01 16.27 -13.61
C HIS A 119 15.82 16.20 -15.12
N GLU A 120 16.86 15.74 -15.83
CA GLU A 120 16.80 15.53 -17.27
C GLU A 120 15.93 14.31 -17.57
N GLY A 121 14.94 14.50 -18.47
CA GLY A 121 14.06 13.45 -18.94
C GLY A 121 13.06 12.98 -17.90
N GLY A 122 11.79 13.32 -18.07
CA GLY A 122 10.73 12.83 -17.21
C GLY A 122 9.40 13.48 -17.47
N LEU A 123 8.37 12.67 -17.74
CA LEU A 123 7.04 13.12 -18.14
C LEU A 123 6.51 14.34 -17.35
N ALA A 124 6.56 14.27 -16.02
CA ALA A 124 6.02 15.34 -15.17
C ALA A 124 7.01 16.48 -14.90
N SER A 125 8.31 16.21 -14.82
CA SER A 125 9.35 17.26 -14.75
C SER A 125 9.29 18.12 -16.03
N ASP A 126 9.33 17.48 -17.20
CA ASP A 126 9.29 18.16 -18.48
C ASP A 126 7.96 18.92 -18.69
N TRP A 127 6.85 18.40 -18.17
CA TRP A 127 5.57 19.13 -18.14
C TRP A 127 5.67 20.38 -17.25
N ALA A 128 6.10 20.24 -16.00
CA ALA A 128 6.19 21.36 -15.05
C ALA A 128 7.10 22.50 -15.56
N TYR A 129 8.17 22.15 -16.30
CA TYR A 129 9.07 23.16 -16.87
C TYR A 129 8.54 23.86 -18.14
N ARG A 130 7.49 23.31 -18.77
CA ARG A 130 6.87 23.87 -19.99
C ARG A 130 5.51 24.51 -19.76
N VAL A 131 4.78 24.05 -18.74
CA VAL A 131 3.40 24.45 -18.46
C VAL A 131 3.29 25.94 -18.16
N ARG A 132 2.18 26.54 -18.60
CA ARG A 132 1.84 27.95 -18.39
C ARG A 132 0.56 28.08 -17.57
N PRO A 133 0.39 29.20 -16.85
CA PRO A 133 -0.89 29.52 -16.24
C PRO A 133 -2.06 29.47 -17.24
N GLY A 134 -3.18 28.89 -16.83
CA GLY A 134 -4.38 28.64 -17.63
C GLY A 134 -4.44 27.26 -18.28
N GLU A 135 -3.36 26.46 -18.26
CA GLU A 135 -3.40 25.06 -18.70
C GLU A 135 -4.01 24.15 -17.64
N THR A 136 -4.58 23.01 -18.04
CA THR A 136 -5.20 22.05 -17.12
C THR A 136 -4.42 20.75 -17.01
N ILE A 137 -4.58 20.06 -15.88
CA ILE A 137 -4.04 18.71 -15.66
C ILE A 137 -5.04 17.87 -14.87
N LEU A 138 -5.05 16.55 -15.13
CA LEU A 138 -5.77 15.61 -14.30
C LEU A 138 -4.94 15.23 -13.08
N MET A 139 -5.60 15.24 -11.92
CA MET A 139 -5.06 14.94 -10.62
C MET A 139 -5.94 13.89 -9.94
N ALA A 140 -5.35 12.84 -9.42
CA ALA A 140 -6.02 11.85 -8.59
C ALA A 140 -5.56 11.95 -7.13
N GLY A 141 -6.52 11.99 -6.20
CA GLY A 141 -6.26 12.06 -4.76
C GLY A 141 -6.30 13.48 -4.17
N PRO A 142 -5.69 13.70 -2.98
CA PRO A 142 -5.08 12.68 -2.11
C PRO A 142 -6.07 11.60 -1.68
N LYS A 143 -5.60 10.35 -1.53
CA LYS A 143 -6.45 9.19 -1.21
C LYS A 143 -6.42 8.81 0.27
N HIS A 144 -5.44 9.29 1.01
CA HIS A 144 -5.36 9.19 2.46
C HIS A 144 -4.57 10.37 2.99
N SER A 145 -4.64 10.57 4.30
CA SER A 145 -3.78 11.50 5.02
C SER A 145 -3.30 10.89 6.33
N ALA A 146 -2.02 11.06 6.65
CA ALA A 146 -1.43 10.50 7.84
C ALA A 146 -0.90 11.59 8.79
N SER A 147 -1.32 11.54 10.05
CA SER A 147 -0.91 12.50 11.09
C SER A 147 0.60 12.48 11.34
N LEU A 148 1.10 13.45 12.12
CA LEU A 148 2.41 13.27 12.78
C LEU A 148 2.40 12.01 13.65
N PRO A 149 3.57 11.36 13.85
CA PRO A 149 3.67 10.13 14.62
C PRO A 149 3.32 10.38 16.09
N ARG A 150 2.50 9.49 16.66
CA ARG A 150 2.22 9.47 18.08
C ARG A 150 3.33 8.73 18.83
N GLU A 151 3.51 9.08 20.10
CA GLU A 151 4.46 8.40 21.01
C GLU A 151 5.95 8.54 20.61
N ALA A 152 6.25 9.25 19.52
CA ALA A 152 7.59 9.66 19.16
C ALA A 152 7.98 10.89 20.00
N GLU A 153 9.18 10.87 20.56
CA GLU A 153 9.73 11.96 21.36
C GLU A 153 10.57 12.93 20.51
N TRP A 154 10.99 12.51 19.32
CA TRP A 154 11.74 13.32 18.37
C TRP A 154 11.70 12.72 16.95
N MET A 155 12.01 13.54 15.95
CA MET A 155 12.01 13.14 14.54
C MET A 155 13.42 13.02 13.98
N LEU A 156 13.72 11.93 13.27
CA LEU A 156 14.87 11.83 12.38
C LEU A 156 14.36 11.83 10.93
N VAL A 157 14.57 12.94 10.24
CA VAL A 157 14.04 13.18 8.90
C VAL A 157 15.19 13.24 7.91
N ALA A 158 15.11 12.52 6.80
CA ALA A 158 16.14 12.61 5.78
C ALA A 158 15.59 12.49 4.36
N GLY A 159 16.28 13.12 3.40
CA GLY A 159 15.95 12.88 2.01
C GLY A 159 16.77 13.69 1.03
N ASP A 160 16.63 13.34 -0.25
CA ASP A 160 17.15 14.14 -1.33
C ASP A 160 16.19 15.27 -1.71
N GLN A 161 16.55 16.05 -2.73
CA GLN A 161 15.75 17.17 -3.22
C GLN A 161 14.29 16.82 -3.55
N THR A 162 13.97 15.57 -3.93
CA THR A 162 12.59 15.15 -4.22
C THR A 162 11.73 15.03 -2.97
N ALA A 163 12.34 14.81 -1.80
CA ALA A 163 11.67 14.73 -0.51
C ALA A 163 11.51 16.09 0.17
N LEU A 164 12.20 17.14 -0.30
CA LEU A 164 12.13 18.50 0.25
C LEU A 164 10.71 19.01 0.51
N PRO A 165 9.71 18.78 -0.38
CA PRO A 165 8.36 19.28 -0.15
C PRO A 165 7.71 18.68 1.10
N ALA A 166 7.87 17.37 1.29
CA ALA A 166 7.39 16.65 2.47
C ALA A 166 8.17 17.05 3.73
N ILE A 167 9.50 17.18 3.62
CA ILE A 167 10.35 17.62 4.74
C ILE A 167 9.94 19.03 5.19
N ALA A 168 9.80 19.98 4.26
CA ALA A 168 9.42 21.34 4.58
C ALA A 168 8.06 21.41 5.29
N ARG A 169 7.06 20.69 4.75
CA ARG A 169 5.73 20.60 5.36
C ARG A 169 5.77 19.92 6.72
N CYS A 170 6.59 18.88 6.88
CA CYS A 170 6.79 18.18 8.16
C CYS A 170 7.28 19.15 9.23
N LEU A 171 8.35 19.91 8.93
CA LEU A 171 8.95 20.86 9.86
C LEU A 171 8.01 22.01 10.25
N GLU A 172 7.17 22.46 9.31
CA GLU A 172 6.13 23.47 9.56
C GLU A 172 5.02 22.96 10.48
N MET A 173 4.75 21.64 10.47
CA MET A 173 3.74 21.00 11.29
C MET A 173 4.22 20.57 12.68
N LEU A 174 5.55 20.50 12.91
CA LEU A 174 6.09 20.01 14.18
C LEU A 174 5.66 20.88 15.37
N PRO A 175 5.15 20.26 16.45
CA PRO A 175 4.97 20.95 17.72
C PRO A 175 6.28 21.53 18.25
N ALA A 176 6.21 22.68 18.94
CA ALA A 176 7.40 23.38 19.44
C ALA A 176 8.26 22.54 20.41
N ASP A 177 7.69 21.50 21.02
CA ASP A 177 8.34 20.58 21.94
C ASP A 177 8.83 19.27 21.29
N MET A 178 8.67 19.10 19.97
CA MET A 178 9.10 17.91 19.22
C MET A 178 10.38 18.17 18.42
N PRO A 179 11.58 17.98 19.01
CA PRO A 179 12.84 18.23 18.32
C PRO A 179 13.02 17.36 17.07
N ALA A 180 13.75 17.88 16.09
CA ALA A 180 14.10 17.14 14.89
C ALA A 180 15.60 17.20 14.57
N THR A 181 16.11 16.12 14.00
CA THR A 181 17.40 16.05 13.33
C THR A 181 17.12 15.77 11.85
N VAL A 182 17.62 16.64 10.96
CA VAL A 182 17.24 16.64 9.55
C VAL A 182 18.48 16.57 8.67
N VAL A 183 18.52 15.66 7.71
CA VAL A 183 19.60 15.55 6.72
C VAL A 183 19.01 15.70 5.32
N ILE A 184 19.41 16.74 4.60
CA ILE A 184 18.88 17.04 3.27
C ILE A 184 20.02 17.05 2.26
N GLU A 185 19.85 16.32 1.16
CA GLU A 185 20.79 16.33 0.06
C GLU A 185 20.21 17.00 -1.20
N VAL A 186 20.91 18.01 -1.71
CA VAL A 186 20.58 18.68 -2.97
C VAL A 186 21.76 18.64 -3.93
N ALA A 187 21.52 18.94 -5.21
CA ALA A 187 22.58 18.92 -6.22
C ALA A 187 23.68 19.95 -5.91
N GLU A 188 23.29 21.19 -5.64
CA GLU A 188 24.16 22.37 -5.53
C GLU A 188 23.81 23.22 -4.29
N PRO A 189 24.76 23.99 -3.73
CA PRO A 189 24.49 24.93 -2.64
C PRO A 189 23.35 25.93 -2.92
N SER A 190 23.18 26.33 -4.17
CA SER A 190 22.11 27.24 -4.62
C SER A 190 20.71 26.61 -4.58
N HIS A 191 20.59 25.29 -4.44
CA HIS A 191 19.31 24.58 -4.36
C HIS A 191 18.79 24.47 -2.91
N ARG A 192 19.55 25.02 -1.95
CA ARG A 192 19.13 25.09 -0.55
C ARG A 192 17.92 26.03 -0.41
N GLN A 193 16.91 25.56 0.31
CA GLN A 193 15.71 26.34 0.66
C GLN A 193 15.76 26.80 2.11
N GLU A 194 15.06 27.90 2.40
CA GLU A 194 14.77 28.30 3.78
C GLU A 194 13.60 27.45 4.31
N LEU A 195 13.81 26.77 5.43
CA LEU A 195 12.82 25.89 6.06
C LEU A 195 12.38 26.49 7.38
N LYS A 196 11.07 26.49 7.61
CA LYS A 196 10.44 27.05 8.82
C LYS A 196 10.09 25.92 9.78
N SER A 197 10.25 26.18 11.08
CA SER A 197 9.77 25.31 12.14
C SER A 197 9.70 26.10 13.45
N GLU A 198 8.65 25.87 14.22
CA GLU A 198 8.56 26.32 15.62
C GLU A 198 9.32 25.37 16.56
N ALA A 199 9.64 24.17 16.09
CA ALA A 199 10.38 23.16 16.85
C ALA A 199 11.90 23.41 16.79
N PRO A 200 12.67 22.90 17.78
CA PRO A 200 14.13 22.91 17.71
C PRO A 200 14.65 21.89 16.68
N VAL A 201 15.00 22.39 15.50
CA VAL A 201 15.50 21.59 14.37
C VAL A 201 17.01 21.77 14.15
N GLU A 202 17.72 20.66 13.99
CA GLU A 202 19.12 20.63 13.56
C GLU A 202 19.20 20.13 12.11
N ILE A 203 19.51 21.02 11.16
CA ILE A 203 19.50 20.70 9.72
C ILE A 203 20.93 20.62 9.17
N THR A 204 21.27 19.46 8.63
CA THR A 204 22.50 19.23 7.85
C THR A 204 22.18 19.24 6.36
N TRP A 205 22.81 20.15 5.62
CA TRP A 205 22.71 20.22 4.17
C TRP A 205 23.91 19.53 3.52
N LEU A 206 23.64 18.66 2.57
CA LEU A 206 24.62 17.96 1.74
C LEU A 206 24.48 18.43 0.30
N PHE A 207 25.61 18.57 -0.38
CA PHE A 207 25.67 19.02 -1.76
C PHE A 207 26.38 17.96 -2.60
N ARG A 208 25.70 17.40 -3.61
CA ARG A 208 26.29 16.36 -4.49
C ARG A 208 27.46 16.91 -5.30
N SER A 209 27.44 18.19 -5.65
CA SER A 209 28.54 18.86 -6.36
C SER A 209 29.87 18.85 -5.59
N GLU A 210 29.83 18.75 -4.26
CA GLU A 210 31.01 18.66 -3.40
C GLU A 210 31.57 17.22 -3.26
N ASN A 211 30.88 16.22 -3.81
CA ASN A 211 31.25 14.81 -3.68
C ASN A 211 31.23 14.05 -5.03
N GLY A 212 31.58 14.76 -6.11
CA GLY A 212 31.65 14.16 -7.45
C GLY A 212 30.31 13.57 -7.92
N GLY A 213 29.19 14.17 -7.52
CA GLY A 213 27.84 13.74 -7.85
C GLY A 213 27.30 12.60 -6.98
N LYS A 214 28.11 12.01 -6.09
CA LYS A 214 27.72 10.86 -5.27
C LYS A 214 27.01 11.28 -4.00
N SER A 215 25.95 10.55 -3.64
CA SER A 215 25.20 10.79 -2.41
C SER A 215 26.03 10.50 -1.16
N ARG A 216 25.88 11.31 -0.12
CA ARG A 216 26.38 11.09 1.26
C ARG A 216 25.24 10.98 2.27
N LEU A 217 24.00 10.86 1.79
CA LEU A 217 22.81 10.89 2.61
C LEU A 217 22.83 9.80 3.68
N VAL A 218 23.09 8.55 3.28
CA VAL A 218 23.10 7.40 4.21
C VAL A 218 24.15 7.53 5.30
N GLU A 219 25.41 7.78 4.93
CA GLU A 219 26.50 7.89 5.91
C GLU A 219 26.25 9.02 6.91
N THR A 220 25.69 10.14 6.45
CA THR A 220 25.38 11.29 7.29
C THR A 220 24.21 11.00 8.23
N VAL A 221 23.17 10.31 7.77
CA VAL A 221 22.04 9.88 8.63
C VAL A 221 22.53 8.91 9.70
N GLN A 222 23.39 7.95 9.35
CA GLN A 222 23.93 6.97 10.30
C GLN A 222 24.81 7.62 11.37
N ALA A 223 25.53 8.68 11.01
CA ALA A 223 26.39 9.49 11.89
C ALA A 223 25.65 10.66 12.57
N ALA A 224 24.39 10.91 12.24
CA ALA A 224 23.62 12.03 12.76
C ALA A 224 23.48 11.96 14.28
N ARG A 225 23.33 13.13 14.90
CA ARG A 225 23.17 13.25 16.34
C ARG A 225 21.94 12.45 16.81
N TRP A 226 22.20 11.46 17.65
CA TRP A 226 21.16 10.67 18.31
C TRP A 226 20.64 11.41 19.55
N ARG A 227 19.31 11.59 19.63
CA ARG A 227 18.65 12.19 20.80
C ARG A 227 18.14 11.08 21.73
N PRO A 228 18.06 11.31 23.04
CA PRO A 228 17.39 10.37 23.94
C PRO A 228 15.89 10.28 23.61
N GLY A 229 15.27 9.15 23.94
CA GLY A 229 13.85 8.90 23.69
C GLY A 229 13.58 8.19 22.35
N GLN A 230 12.32 7.82 22.13
CA GLN A 230 11.85 7.08 20.96
C GLN A 230 11.84 7.97 19.70
N PRO A 231 12.69 7.72 18.68
CA PRO A 231 12.61 8.43 17.41
C PRO A 231 11.42 7.96 16.57
N TYR A 232 10.92 8.83 15.71
CA TYR A 232 10.31 8.44 14.44
C TYR A 232 11.28 8.73 13.29
N LEU A 233 11.59 7.71 12.50
CA LEU A 233 12.46 7.81 11.32
C LEU A 233 11.60 7.95 10.07
N TRP A 234 11.69 9.09 9.40
CA TRP A 234 11.07 9.31 8.09
C TRP A 234 12.15 9.62 7.05
N VAL A 235 12.21 8.83 5.98
CA VAL A 235 13.19 9.01 4.90
C VAL A 235 12.54 8.87 3.54
N ALA A 236 12.81 9.79 2.62
CA ALA A 236 12.42 9.66 1.23
C ALA A 236 13.50 10.14 0.26
N GLY A 237 13.55 9.55 -0.94
CA GLY A 237 14.54 9.90 -1.96
C GLY A 237 14.75 8.78 -2.97
N GLU A 238 15.93 8.76 -3.61
CA GLU A 238 16.30 7.73 -4.58
C GLU A 238 16.33 6.35 -3.92
N ALA A 239 15.53 5.43 -4.48
CA ALA A 239 15.17 4.17 -3.85
C ALA A 239 16.39 3.30 -3.48
N LEU A 240 17.39 3.21 -4.36
CA LEU A 240 18.58 2.40 -4.11
C LEU A 240 19.54 3.07 -3.12
N THR A 241 19.61 4.40 -3.14
CA THR A 241 20.46 5.20 -2.27
C THR A 241 20.03 5.07 -0.82
N ILE A 242 18.72 5.19 -0.52
CA ILE A 242 18.22 5.19 0.87
C ILE A 242 18.01 3.78 1.45
N LYS A 243 17.97 2.76 0.59
CA LYS A 243 17.73 1.36 0.97
C LYS A 243 18.56 0.85 2.16
N PRO A 244 19.88 1.14 2.29
CA PRO A 244 20.67 0.68 3.45
C PRO A 244 20.14 1.16 4.80
N LEU A 245 19.36 2.25 4.84
CA LEU A 245 18.78 2.78 6.08
C LEU A 245 17.71 1.87 6.68
N ARG A 246 17.06 1.01 5.89
CA ARG A 246 16.09 0.01 6.40
C ARG A 246 16.77 -0.96 7.35
N ARG A 247 17.88 -1.56 6.90
CA ARG A 247 18.69 -2.48 7.68
C ARG A 247 19.28 -1.79 8.90
N TRP A 248 19.84 -0.60 8.74
CA TRP A 248 20.41 0.17 9.84
C TRP A 248 19.38 0.50 10.94
N ALA A 249 18.19 0.98 10.57
CA ALA A 249 17.14 1.30 11.52
C ALA A 249 16.72 0.07 12.34
N LYS A 250 16.58 -1.07 11.68
CA LYS A 250 16.13 -2.33 12.28
C LYS A 250 17.23 -3.04 13.09
N GLN A 251 18.43 -3.18 12.54
CA GLN A 251 19.49 -4.03 13.12
C GLN A 251 20.42 -3.24 14.04
N ASP A 252 20.82 -2.03 13.62
CA ASP A 252 21.85 -1.26 14.33
C ASP A 252 21.23 -0.35 15.39
N ARG A 253 20.04 0.19 15.11
CA ARG A 253 19.30 1.09 16.03
C ARG A 253 18.12 0.44 16.73
N ALA A 254 17.68 -0.74 16.28
CA ALA A 254 16.54 -1.47 16.83
C ALA A 254 15.26 -0.61 16.98
N ILE A 255 15.03 0.31 16.03
CA ILE A 255 13.82 1.13 16.01
C ILE A 255 12.65 0.19 15.69
N PRO A 256 11.57 0.18 16.50
CA PRO A 256 10.41 -0.67 16.21
C PRO A 256 9.79 -0.31 14.85
N LYS A 257 9.27 -1.31 14.12
CA LYS A 257 8.79 -1.17 12.73
C LYS A 257 7.78 -0.04 12.56
N GLN A 258 6.96 0.20 13.58
CA GLN A 258 5.93 1.24 13.57
C GLN A 258 6.41 2.67 13.71
N PHE A 259 7.68 2.87 14.03
CA PHE A 259 8.34 4.18 14.10
C PHE A 259 9.29 4.41 12.91
N VAL A 260 9.21 3.61 11.85
CA VAL A 260 10.09 3.70 10.68
C VAL A 260 9.28 3.77 9.40
N GLU A 261 9.54 4.82 8.61
CA GLU A 261 8.99 5.03 7.30
C GLU A 261 10.11 5.43 6.34
N ILE A 262 10.39 4.58 5.36
CA ILE A 262 11.44 4.80 4.36
C ILE A 262 10.81 4.50 3.00
N THR A 263 10.75 5.51 2.13
CA THR A 263 9.99 5.47 0.88
C THR A 263 10.83 5.93 -0.30
N GLY A 264 11.02 5.05 -1.28
CA GLY A 264 11.70 5.42 -2.53
C GLY A 264 10.77 6.26 -3.41
N TYR A 265 11.07 7.54 -3.58
CA TYR A 265 10.25 8.46 -4.38
C TYR A 265 10.53 8.34 -5.87
N TRP A 266 11.78 8.03 -6.21
CA TRP A 266 12.23 7.86 -7.58
C TRP A 266 13.35 6.84 -7.64
N ARG A 267 13.69 6.42 -8.85
CA ARG A 267 14.83 5.54 -9.11
C ARG A 267 15.58 6.08 -10.31
N GLN A 268 16.90 6.17 -10.18
CA GLN A 268 17.72 6.57 -11.31
C GLN A 268 17.72 5.43 -12.34
N ARG A 269 17.31 5.75 -13.58
CA ARG A 269 17.42 4.81 -14.70
C ARG A 269 18.73 5.10 -15.43
N GLU A 270 19.60 4.10 -15.53
CA GLU A 270 20.64 4.14 -16.55
C GLU A 270 19.96 3.89 -17.90
N VAL A 271 19.83 4.93 -18.72
CA VAL A 271 19.38 4.74 -20.12
C VAL A 271 20.56 4.12 -20.86
N PRO A 272 20.48 2.86 -21.33
CA PRO A 272 21.50 2.36 -22.23
C PRO A 272 21.44 3.25 -23.47
N ARG A 273 22.58 3.81 -23.89
CA ARG A 273 22.69 4.42 -25.22
C ARG A 273 22.48 3.31 -26.24
N THR A 274 21.26 3.15 -26.72
CA THR A 274 20.97 2.33 -27.88
C THR A 274 21.53 3.05 -29.11
N GLU A 275 22.70 2.60 -29.56
CA GLU A 275 23.09 2.83 -30.96
C GLU A 275 22.03 2.15 -31.83
N GLY A 276 21.42 2.94 -32.72
CA GLY A 276 20.25 2.52 -33.47
C GLY A 276 20.51 1.28 -34.32
N THR A 277 19.79 0.21 -34.03
CA THR A 277 19.45 -0.83 -35.00
C THR A 277 18.00 -0.65 -35.41
N SER A 278 17.81 -0.17 -36.63
CA SER A 278 16.56 -0.15 -37.37
C SER A 278 16.16 -1.57 -37.83
N GLY A 279 14.87 -1.90 -37.77
CA GLY A 279 14.25 -3.14 -38.29
C GLY A 279 14.24 -4.24 -37.22
N GLU A 280 13.12 -4.89 -36.88
CA GLU A 280 11.98 -5.31 -37.69
C GLU A 280 10.68 -5.24 -36.86
N GLY A 281 9.53 -5.10 -37.51
CA GLY A 281 8.22 -5.08 -36.84
C GLY A 281 8.01 -6.36 -36.04
N GLU A 282 7.79 -6.22 -34.73
CA GLU A 282 7.36 -7.30 -33.84
C GLU A 282 6.06 -7.88 -34.40
N ALA A 283 6.13 -9.11 -34.90
CA ALA A 283 4.94 -9.88 -35.20
C ALA A 283 4.16 -10.03 -33.89
N THR A 284 2.88 -9.67 -33.89
CA THR A 284 1.96 -10.04 -32.81
C THR A 284 2.12 -11.53 -32.53
N PRO A 285 2.40 -11.95 -31.27
CA PRO A 285 2.55 -13.37 -30.93
C PRO A 285 1.35 -14.15 -31.47
N ASP A 286 1.59 -15.30 -32.11
CA ASP A 286 0.46 -16.16 -32.45
C ASP A 286 -0.16 -16.72 -31.16
N ALA A 287 -1.44 -17.10 -31.24
CA ALA A 287 -2.18 -17.59 -30.07
C ALA A 287 -1.54 -18.81 -29.39
N TYR A 288 -0.69 -19.56 -30.10
CA TYR A 288 0.05 -20.68 -29.52
C TYR A 288 1.19 -20.19 -28.63
N SER A 289 1.90 -19.15 -29.07
CA SER A 289 3.01 -18.52 -28.32
C SER A 289 2.49 -17.86 -27.04
N GLU A 290 1.39 -17.11 -27.14
CA GLU A 290 0.74 -16.49 -25.98
C GLU A 290 0.27 -17.55 -24.96
N LEU A 291 -0.43 -18.60 -25.44
CA LEU A 291 -0.84 -19.71 -24.57
C LEU A 291 0.36 -20.44 -23.94
N HIS A 292 1.44 -20.61 -24.69
CA HIS A 292 2.65 -21.25 -24.18
C HIS A 292 3.22 -20.46 -23.00
N GLU A 293 3.39 -19.15 -23.15
CA GLU A 293 3.87 -18.25 -22.09
C GLU A 293 2.96 -18.27 -20.86
N MET A 294 1.64 -18.18 -21.04
CA MET A 294 0.67 -18.26 -19.94
C MET A 294 0.70 -19.60 -19.20
N SER A 295 1.10 -20.69 -19.87
CA SER A 295 1.14 -22.04 -19.29
C SER A 295 2.46 -22.40 -18.60
N GLU A 296 3.46 -21.50 -18.64
CA GLU A 296 4.76 -21.76 -18.03
C GLU A 296 4.71 -21.65 -16.50
N LEU A 297 4.87 -22.80 -15.83
CA LEU A 297 4.98 -22.82 -14.37
C LEU A 297 6.36 -22.39 -13.87
N LEU A 298 7.42 -22.67 -14.64
CA LEU A 298 8.78 -22.54 -14.13
C LEU A 298 9.19 -21.10 -13.77
N PRO A 299 8.92 -20.06 -14.60
CA PRO A 299 9.32 -18.68 -14.32
C PRO A 299 8.91 -18.17 -12.92
N PRO A 300 7.63 -18.26 -12.49
CA PRO A 300 7.23 -17.78 -11.17
C PRO A 300 7.90 -18.54 -10.02
N PHE A 301 8.16 -19.85 -10.14
CA PHE A 301 8.87 -20.62 -9.11
C PHE A 301 10.37 -20.29 -9.05
N VAL A 302 11.02 -20.04 -10.20
CA VAL A 302 12.42 -19.65 -10.25
C VAL A 302 12.63 -18.29 -9.61
N ILE A 303 11.77 -17.31 -9.92
CA ILE A 303 11.83 -15.98 -9.31
C ILE A 303 11.66 -16.07 -7.80
N ARG A 304 10.59 -16.73 -7.31
CA ARG A 304 10.34 -16.90 -5.87
C ARG A 304 11.50 -17.62 -5.16
N THR A 305 12.09 -18.63 -5.81
CA THR A 305 13.26 -19.34 -5.28
C THR A 305 14.46 -18.40 -5.15
N ALA A 306 14.78 -17.66 -6.21
CA ALA A 306 15.91 -16.73 -6.24
C ALA A 306 15.76 -15.59 -5.22
N VAL A 307 14.55 -15.05 -5.05
CA VAL A 307 14.21 -14.09 -4.00
C VAL A 307 14.40 -14.71 -2.61
N THR A 308 13.85 -15.90 -2.39
CA THR A 308 13.88 -16.57 -1.08
C THR A 308 15.30 -16.91 -0.61
N VAL A 309 16.14 -17.43 -1.51
CA VAL A 309 17.54 -17.72 -1.18
C VAL A 309 18.45 -16.49 -1.24
N GLY A 310 17.91 -15.33 -1.63
CA GLY A 310 18.62 -14.05 -1.62
C GLY A 310 19.66 -13.88 -2.74
N VAL A 311 19.46 -14.49 -3.92
CA VAL A 311 20.39 -14.38 -5.06
C VAL A 311 20.60 -12.92 -5.47
N PHE A 312 19.52 -12.15 -5.61
CA PHE A 312 19.59 -10.77 -6.07
C PHE A 312 20.33 -9.88 -5.06
N ALA A 313 20.00 -10.01 -3.77
CA ALA A 313 20.68 -9.32 -2.68
C ALA A 313 22.16 -9.71 -2.56
N ALA A 314 22.50 -10.98 -2.82
CA ALA A 314 23.89 -11.44 -2.80
C ALA A 314 24.73 -10.81 -3.92
N ILE A 315 24.20 -10.73 -5.14
CA ILE A 315 24.87 -10.12 -6.30
C ILE A 315 25.04 -8.62 -6.08
N GLU A 316 23.99 -7.93 -5.61
CA GLU A 316 24.07 -6.51 -5.23
C GLU A 316 25.13 -6.28 -4.13
N GLY A 317 25.23 -7.20 -3.17
CA GLY A 317 26.26 -7.22 -2.13
C GLY A 317 27.67 -7.58 -2.62
N GLY A 318 27.88 -7.75 -3.93
CA GLY A 318 29.18 -7.99 -4.57
C GLY A 318 29.54 -9.47 -4.79
N ALA A 319 28.64 -10.41 -4.53
CA ALA A 319 28.86 -11.82 -4.87
C ALA A 319 28.69 -12.04 -6.38
N ALA A 320 29.78 -11.94 -7.14
CA ALA A 320 29.70 -12.00 -8.60
C ALA A 320 29.85 -13.42 -9.20
N THR A 321 30.44 -14.39 -8.51
CA THR A 321 30.67 -15.74 -9.09
C THR A 321 29.70 -16.78 -8.52
N PRO A 322 29.35 -17.85 -9.26
CA PRO A 322 28.44 -18.88 -8.77
C PRO A 322 28.82 -19.46 -7.40
N ALA A 323 30.12 -19.72 -7.18
CA ALA A 323 30.61 -20.23 -5.91
C ALA A 323 30.43 -19.22 -4.77
N ARG A 324 30.65 -17.92 -5.02
CA ARG A 324 30.47 -16.88 -4.02
C ARG A 324 29.00 -16.63 -3.73
N ILE A 325 28.15 -16.61 -4.76
CA ILE A 325 26.69 -16.48 -4.61
C ILE A 325 26.16 -17.64 -3.79
N ALA A 326 26.50 -18.88 -4.16
CA ALA A 326 26.07 -20.07 -3.42
C ALA A 326 26.51 -20.04 -1.95
N ALA A 327 27.74 -19.58 -1.68
CA ALA A 327 28.22 -19.44 -0.31
C ALA A 327 27.47 -18.37 0.50
N VAL A 328 27.13 -17.23 -0.11
CA VAL A 328 26.37 -16.14 0.56
C VAL A 328 24.91 -16.53 0.78
N CYS A 329 24.31 -17.21 -0.19
CA CYS A 329 22.93 -17.69 -0.14
C CYS A 329 22.78 -18.99 0.69
N GLU A 330 23.88 -19.58 1.14
CA GLU A 330 23.91 -20.88 1.84
C GLU A 330 23.26 -22.02 1.03
N THR A 331 23.46 -22.01 -0.29
CA THR A 331 22.88 -22.96 -1.25
C THR A 331 23.91 -23.91 -1.84
N HIS A 332 23.44 -25.02 -2.42
CA HIS A 332 24.32 -25.96 -3.12
C HIS A 332 24.96 -25.31 -4.37
N PRO A 333 26.29 -25.37 -4.56
CA PRO A 333 26.97 -24.69 -5.68
C PRO A 333 26.42 -25.05 -7.07
N ASP A 334 26.30 -26.34 -7.38
CA ASP A 334 25.84 -26.78 -8.71
C ASP A 334 24.38 -26.46 -9.00
N ALA A 335 23.53 -26.45 -7.97
CA ALA A 335 22.13 -26.10 -8.10
C ALA A 335 21.97 -24.59 -8.31
N THR A 336 22.74 -23.79 -7.56
CA THR A 336 22.83 -22.34 -7.71
C THR A 336 23.28 -21.99 -9.12
N ALA A 337 24.31 -22.65 -9.66
CA ALA A 337 24.75 -22.43 -11.03
C ALA A 337 23.66 -22.71 -12.07
N LYS A 338 22.79 -23.72 -11.86
CA LYS A 338 21.63 -23.98 -12.72
C LYS A 338 20.60 -22.86 -12.64
N LEU A 339 20.27 -22.42 -11.42
CA LEU A 339 19.34 -21.32 -11.17
C LEU A 339 19.81 -20.02 -11.83
N LEU A 340 21.07 -19.65 -11.63
CA LEU A 340 21.66 -18.44 -12.22
C LEU A 340 21.60 -18.43 -13.74
N ARG A 341 21.87 -19.56 -14.40
CA ARG A 341 21.74 -19.65 -15.87
C ARG A 341 20.33 -19.41 -16.36
N HIS A 342 19.32 -19.89 -15.63
CA HIS A 342 17.92 -19.65 -16.01
C HIS A 342 17.51 -18.20 -15.75
N LEU A 343 17.96 -17.59 -14.64
CA LEU A 343 17.72 -16.17 -14.37
C LEU A 343 18.34 -15.25 -15.42
N VAL A 344 19.48 -15.62 -16.01
CA VAL A 344 20.04 -14.91 -17.19
C VAL A 344 19.12 -15.04 -18.40
N ALA A 345 18.60 -16.25 -18.68
CA ALA A 345 17.66 -16.47 -19.78
C ALA A 345 16.35 -15.67 -19.62
N MET A 346 15.92 -15.45 -18.37
CA MET A 346 14.77 -14.60 -18.02
C MET A 346 15.09 -13.08 -18.03
N ASN A 347 16.30 -12.69 -18.43
CA ASN A 347 16.76 -11.29 -18.41
C ASN A 347 16.67 -10.64 -17.02
N LEU A 348 16.81 -11.43 -15.95
CA LEU A 348 16.90 -10.92 -14.57
C LEU A 348 18.35 -10.72 -14.13
N LEU A 349 19.29 -11.44 -14.76
CA LEU A 349 20.72 -11.33 -14.52
C LEU A 349 21.48 -11.14 -15.84
N THR A 350 22.62 -10.48 -15.77
CA THR A 350 23.63 -10.47 -16.84
C THR A 350 24.76 -11.44 -16.49
N VAL A 351 25.50 -11.90 -17.51
CA VAL A 351 26.70 -12.71 -17.31
C VAL A 351 27.82 -12.25 -18.25
N ASP A 352 29.00 -12.00 -17.68
CA ASP A 352 30.24 -11.74 -18.40
C ASP A 352 31.34 -12.68 -17.87
N GLY A 353 31.75 -13.64 -18.71
CA GLY A 353 32.62 -14.73 -18.29
C GLY A 353 31.98 -15.59 -17.19
N ASP A 354 32.56 -15.56 -15.99
CA ASP A 354 32.04 -16.26 -14.79
C ASP A 354 31.33 -15.33 -13.80
N ARG A 355 31.16 -14.05 -14.17
CA ARG A 355 30.62 -13.00 -13.30
C ARG A 355 29.18 -12.69 -13.65
N PHE A 356 28.32 -12.69 -12.66
CA PHE A 356 26.91 -12.34 -12.75
C PHE A 356 26.69 -10.92 -12.25
N GLY A 357 25.81 -10.19 -12.93
CA GLY A 357 25.30 -8.89 -12.55
C GLY A 357 23.77 -8.88 -12.56
N LEU A 358 23.16 -7.83 -12.02
CA LEU A 358 21.71 -7.62 -12.08
C LEU A 358 21.36 -6.88 -13.38
N THR A 359 20.18 -7.18 -13.94
CA THR A 359 19.53 -6.29 -14.91
C THR A 359 18.64 -5.29 -14.17
N GLU A 360 18.04 -4.34 -14.89
CA GLU A 360 17.05 -3.41 -14.30
C GLU A 360 15.91 -4.15 -13.58
N MET A 361 15.45 -5.27 -14.16
CA MET A 361 14.41 -6.13 -13.57
C MET A 361 14.94 -6.87 -12.33
N GLY A 362 16.16 -7.41 -12.38
CA GLY A 362 16.77 -8.09 -11.24
C GLY A 362 16.99 -7.17 -10.02
N GLU A 363 17.32 -5.91 -10.27
CA GLU A 363 17.49 -4.89 -9.22
C GLU A 363 16.20 -4.58 -8.44
N ILE A 364 15.01 -4.72 -9.06
CA ILE A 364 13.73 -4.58 -8.35
C ILE A 364 13.66 -5.58 -7.18
N LEU A 365 14.24 -6.77 -7.36
CA LEU A 365 14.20 -7.89 -6.42
C LEU A 365 15.41 -7.92 -5.48
N ALA A 366 16.34 -6.97 -5.60
CA ALA A 366 17.55 -6.96 -4.79
C ALA A 366 17.31 -6.49 -3.35
N ASP A 367 16.27 -5.68 -3.11
CA ASP A 367 15.90 -5.26 -1.75
C ASP A 367 14.94 -6.28 -1.14
N PRO A 368 15.38 -7.06 -0.14
CA PRO A 368 14.51 -8.04 0.49
C PRO A 368 13.35 -7.39 1.25
N ASP A 369 13.46 -6.13 1.67
CA ASP A 369 12.43 -5.47 2.49
C ASP A 369 11.33 -4.77 1.66
N THR A 370 11.44 -4.77 0.33
CA THR A 370 10.37 -4.24 -0.55
C THR A 370 9.16 -5.16 -0.58
N PHE A 371 7.99 -4.60 -0.88
CA PHE A 371 6.77 -5.39 -1.05
C PHE A 371 6.93 -6.47 -2.13
N ALA A 372 7.51 -6.15 -3.28
CA ALA A 372 7.72 -7.11 -4.37
C ALA A 372 8.53 -8.34 -3.90
N SER A 373 9.67 -8.11 -3.24
CA SER A 373 10.49 -9.21 -2.70
C SER A 373 9.80 -9.96 -1.57
N GLN A 374 9.12 -9.26 -0.65
CA GLN A 374 8.38 -9.91 0.43
C GLN A 374 7.22 -10.76 -0.10
N ALA A 375 6.50 -10.29 -1.12
CA ALA A 375 5.37 -11.02 -1.70
C ALA A 375 5.82 -12.32 -2.39
N LEU A 376 7.00 -12.31 -3.02
CA LEU A 376 7.59 -13.45 -3.75
C LEU A 376 8.43 -14.40 -2.86
N HIS A 377 8.60 -14.10 -1.58
CA HIS A 377 9.41 -14.91 -0.69
C HIS A 377 8.59 -16.09 -0.12
N PHE A 378 9.07 -17.34 -0.25
CA PHE A 378 8.33 -18.54 0.17
C PHE A 378 7.93 -18.58 1.65
N GLY A 379 8.73 -17.96 2.52
CA GLY A 379 8.41 -17.83 3.94
C GLY A 379 7.42 -16.71 4.29
N LYS A 380 6.84 -16.00 3.32
CA LYS A 380 5.96 -14.84 3.56
C LYS A 380 4.53 -15.12 3.12
N ILE A 381 3.59 -14.44 3.77
CA ILE A 381 2.17 -14.77 3.71
C ILE A 381 1.61 -14.84 2.30
N HIS A 382 1.95 -13.89 1.42
CA HIS A 382 1.47 -13.84 0.04
C HIS A 382 1.83 -15.10 -0.73
N THR A 383 3.12 -15.45 -0.86
CA THR A 383 3.52 -16.70 -1.54
C THR A 383 2.96 -17.93 -0.83
N ARG A 384 2.89 -17.95 0.51
CA ARG A 384 2.29 -19.08 1.24
C ARG A 384 0.84 -19.28 0.87
N LEU A 385 0.06 -18.20 0.73
CA LEU A 385 -1.31 -18.23 0.22
C LEU A 385 -1.36 -18.69 -1.24
N ASP A 386 -0.56 -18.11 -2.14
CA ASP A 386 -0.50 -18.48 -3.58
C ASP A 386 -0.24 -19.97 -3.79
N MET A 387 0.54 -20.62 -2.93
CA MET A 387 0.78 -22.07 -3.02
C MET A 387 -0.51 -22.90 -2.84
N ALA A 388 -1.66 -22.29 -2.52
CA ALA A 388 -2.97 -22.90 -2.60
C ALA A 388 -3.33 -23.33 -4.03
N PHE A 389 -2.85 -22.61 -5.06
CA PHE A 389 -3.14 -22.90 -6.47
C PHE A 389 -2.62 -24.28 -6.92
N LEU A 390 -1.67 -24.87 -6.20
CA LEU A 390 -1.21 -26.24 -6.47
C LEU A 390 -2.35 -27.28 -6.34
N GLY A 391 -3.39 -27.00 -5.55
CA GLY A 391 -4.58 -27.84 -5.45
C GLY A 391 -5.80 -27.33 -6.24
N LEU A 392 -5.63 -26.33 -7.12
CA LEU A 392 -6.73 -25.73 -7.89
C LEU A 392 -7.53 -26.76 -8.68
N LEU A 393 -6.87 -27.75 -9.29
CA LEU A 393 -7.54 -28.82 -10.04
C LEU A 393 -8.60 -29.54 -9.20
N GLU A 394 -8.28 -29.86 -7.95
CA GLU A 394 -9.20 -30.59 -7.08
C GLU A 394 -10.27 -29.66 -6.49
N ALA A 395 -9.90 -28.42 -6.18
CA ALA A 395 -10.86 -27.40 -5.75
C ALA A 395 -11.94 -27.16 -6.82
N VAL A 396 -11.55 -27.06 -8.10
CA VAL A 396 -12.50 -26.92 -9.24
C VAL A 396 -13.37 -28.17 -9.41
N ARG A 397 -12.83 -29.37 -9.18
CA ARG A 397 -13.59 -30.62 -9.32
C ARG A 397 -14.65 -30.82 -8.24
N THR A 398 -14.37 -30.33 -7.04
CA THR A 398 -15.14 -30.68 -5.84
C THR A 398 -15.90 -29.52 -5.23
N GLY A 399 -15.49 -28.28 -5.51
CA GLY A 399 -15.92 -27.08 -4.79
C GLY A 399 -15.40 -27.00 -3.35
N ALA A 400 -14.51 -27.91 -2.94
CA ALA A 400 -13.94 -27.95 -1.59
C ALA A 400 -12.56 -27.27 -1.54
N PRO A 401 -12.04 -26.92 -0.34
CA PRO A 401 -10.67 -26.42 -0.21
C PRO A 401 -9.65 -27.37 -0.84
N ALA A 402 -8.58 -26.79 -1.39
CA ALA A 402 -7.47 -27.50 -2.01
C ALA A 402 -6.82 -28.50 -1.01
N PRO A 403 -6.88 -29.83 -1.24
CA PRO A 403 -6.37 -30.78 -0.27
C PRO A 403 -4.85 -30.64 -0.06
N GLY A 404 -4.41 -30.50 1.20
CA GLY A 404 -3.00 -30.30 1.56
C GLY A 404 -2.48 -28.89 1.31
N HIS A 405 -3.32 -28.02 0.75
CA HIS A 405 -2.96 -26.66 0.34
C HIS A 405 -3.98 -25.60 0.78
N GLY A 406 -5.12 -26.00 1.37
CA GLY A 406 -6.16 -25.10 1.84
C GLY A 406 -5.78 -24.39 3.13
N PHE A 407 -6.61 -23.43 3.56
CA PHE A 407 -6.31 -22.59 4.73
C PHE A 407 -6.07 -23.40 6.00
N ALA A 408 -6.88 -24.45 6.24
CA ALA A 408 -6.72 -25.30 7.42
C ALA A 408 -5.37 -26.04 7.45
N ASP A 409 -4.80 -26.36 6.29
CA ASP A 409 -3.47 -26.97 6.19
C ASP A 409 -2.38 -25.92 6.41
N LYS A 410 -2.51 -24.76 5.75
CA LYS A 410 -1.57 -23.64 5.90
C LYS A 410 -1.52 -23.09 7.33
N ALA A 411 -2.67 -22.99 8.01
CA ALA A 411 -2.77 -22.48 9.38
C ALA A 411 -2.02 -23.34 10.41
N ARG A 412 -1.64 -24.57 10.07
CA ARG A 412 -0.78 -25.42 10.91
C ARG A 412 0.70 -25.17 10.71
N GLU A 413 1.08 -24.47 9.65
CA GLU A 413 2.46 -24.10 9.41
C GLU A 413 2.92 -23.07 10.47
N PRO A 414 4.15 -23.18 11.00
CA PRO A 414 4.66 -22.24 11.99
C PRO A 414 4.57 -20.78 11.50
N GLY A 415 4.10 -19.89 12.36
CA GLY A 415 4.02 -18.45 12.11
C GLY A 415 2.95 -18.02 11.09
N PHE A 416 2.21 -18.95 10.46
CA PHE A 416 1.24 -18.61 9.42
C PHE A 416 0.14 -17.68 9.93
N VAL A 417 -0.45 -18.04 11.07
CA VAL A 417 -1.61 -17.32 11.61
C VAL A 417 -1.21 -15.92 12.08
N GLU A 418 -0.02 -15.77 12.65
CA GLU A 418 0.54 -14.48 13.01
C GLU A 418 0.79 -13.60 11.77
N ASP A 419 1.46 -14.13 10.74
CA ASP A 419 1.72 -13.39 9.50
C ASP A 419 0.42 -13.03 8.76
N PHE A 420 -0.56 -13.94 8.76
CA PHE A 420 -1.89 -13.71 8.17
C PHE A 420 -2.63 -12.59 8.89
N HIS A 421 -2.61 -12.59 10.22
CA HIS A 421 -3.20 -11.53 11.03
C HIS A 421 -2.51 -10.18 10.78
N GLU A 422 -1.16 -10.14 10.74
CA GLU A 422 -0.43 -8.90 10.46
C GLU A 422 -0.83 -8.30 9.10
N GLU A 423 -1.03 -9.13 8.07
CA GLU A 423 -1.47 -8.68 6.75
C GLU A 423 -2.92 -8.18 6.77
N ALA A 424 -3.82 -8.91 7.44
CA ALA A 424 -5.22 -8.49 7.59
C ALA A 424 -5.35 -7.15 8.33
N ALA A 425 -4.60 -6.98 9.42
CA ALA A 425 -4.54 -5.72 10.18
C ALA A 425 -3.96 -4.58 9.33
N ALA A 426 -2.89 -4.83 8.57
CA ALA A 426 -2.32 -3.84 7.65
C ALA A 426 -3.32 -3.39 6.58
N GLY A 427 -4.10 -4.31 6.02
CA GLY A 427 -5.19 -3.97 5.09
C GLY A 427 -6.34 -3.20 5.75
N ALA A 428 -6.69 -3.54 6.99
CA ALA A 428 -7.76 -2.88 7.74
C ALA A 428 -7.48 -1.39 8.00
N VAL A 429 -6.21 -0.96 8.09
CA VAL A 429 -5.82 0.46 8.25
C VAL A 429 -6.39 1.34 7.13
N TYR A 430 -6.61 0.79 5.93
CA TYR A 430 -7.13 1.55 4.78
C TYR A 430 -8.66 1.48 4.63
N ARG A 431 -9.36 0.70 5.47
CA ARG A 431 -10.82 0.54 5.42
C ARG A 431 -11.49 1.05 6.70
N ALA A 432 -10.93 0.71 7.85
CA ALA A 432 -11.47 1.06 9.16
C ALA A 432 -11.74 2.57 9.35
N PRO A 433 -10.83 3.50 8.93
CA PRO A 433 -11.08 4.94 9.08
C PRO A 433 -12.33 5.45 8.36
N ALA A 434 -12.75 4.79 7.27
CA ALA A 434 -13.93 5.17 6.50
C ALA A 434 -15.25 4.58 7.07
N LEU A 435 -15.18 3.67 8.04
CA LEU A 435 -16.37 3.02 8.62
C LEU A 435 -17.39 4.02 9.22
N PRO A 436 -16.99 5.05 9.99
CA PRO A 436 -17.94 5.99 10.61
C PRO A 436 -18.76 6.81 9.61
N ASP A 437 -18.22 7.04 8.40
CA ASP A 437 -18.91 7.74 7.33
C ASP A 437 -19.73 6.77 6.47
N ALA A 438 -19.29 5.52 6.33
CA ALA A 438 -19.96 4.49 5.55
C ALA A 438 -21.21 3.90 6.27
N VAL A 439 -21.24 3.93 7.60
CA VAL A 439 -22.29 3.32 8.42
C VAL A 439 -22.92 4.37 9.34
N ASP A 440 -24.25 4.47 9.33
CA ASP A 440 -24.97 5.32 10.27
C ASP A 440 -24.81 4.81 11.71
N LEU A 441 -24.08 5.56 12.53
CA LEU A 441 -23.82 5.26 13.94
C LEU A 441 -24.73 6.06 14.89
N ASP A 442 -25.75 6.76 14.40
CA ASP A 442 -26.67 7.51 15.25
C ASP A 442 -27.49 6.56 16.12
N GLY A 443 -27.54 6.85 17.43
CA GLY A 443 -28.26 6.04 18.41
C GLY A 443 -27.59 4.70 18.79
N VAL A 444 -26.49 4.31 18.13
CA VAL A 444 -25.70 3.12 18.48
C VAL A 444 -24.94 3.38 19.78
N ARG A 445 -25.01 2.46 20.75
CA ARG A 445 -24.24 2.51 22.01
C ARG A 445 -23.35 1.29 22.23
N THR A 446 -23.78 0.11 21.79
CA THR A 446 -23.00 -1.13 21.93
C THR A 446 -22.61 -1.68 20.56
N VAL A 447 -21.34 -2.02 20.39
CA VAL A 447 -20.79 -2.56 19.15
C VAL A 447 -20.01 -3.85 19.42
N ALA A 448 -20.26 -4.89 18.64
CA ALA A 448 -19.45 -6.12 18.64
C ALA A 448 -18.72 -6.27 17.31
N ILE A 449 -17.41 -6.49 17.34
CA ILE A 449 -16.55 -6.55 16.15
C ILE A 449 -15.91 -7.93 16.05
N TYR A 450 -16.00 -8.54 14.85
CA TYR A 450 -15.54 -9.89 14.54
C TYR A 450 -14.53 -9.88 13.38
N GLY A 451 -13.67 -10.89 13.33
CA GLY A 451 -12.74 -11.14 12.23
C GLY A 451 -11.28 -10.84 12.55
N GLU A 452 -10.40 -11.20 11.62
CA GLU A 452 -8.99 -10.79 11.66
C GLU A 452 -8.89 -9.30 11.28
N GLY A 453 -8.02 -8.54 11.96
CA GLY A 453 -7.93 -7.08 11.80
C GLY A 453 -9.05 -6.28 12.50
N ALA A 454 -9.98 -6.96 13.19
CA ALA A 454 -11.05 -6.32 13.98
C ALA A 454 -10.52 -5.32 15.02
N GLY A 455 -9.30 -5.54 15.52
CA GLY A 455 -8.60 -4.61 16.41
C GLY A 455 -8.48 -3.19 15.86
N VAL A 456 -8.19 -3.06 14.56
CA VAL A 456 -8.03 -1.76 13.88
C VAL A 456 -9.36 -1.00 13.78
N TYR A 457 -10.45 -1.73 13.54
CA TYR A 457 -11.81 -1.16 13.56
C TYR A 457 -12.24 -0.74 14.97
N ALA A 458 -11.93 -1.56 15.98
CA ALA A 458 -12.19 -1.22 17.38
C ALA A 458 -11.43 0.03 17.81
N ASP A 459 -10.15 0.15 17.47
CA ASP A 459 -9.34 1.33 17.76
C ASP A 459 -9.90 2.59 17.10
N THR A 460 -10.31 2.46 15.83
CA THR A 460 -10.92 3.55 15.07
C THR A 460 -12.22 4.02 15.70
N LEU A 461 -13.15 3.12 16.00
CA LEU A 461 -14.42 3.48 16.64
C LEU A 461 -14.20 4.06 18.04
N ALA A 462 -13.28 3.50 18.81
CA ALA A 462 -12.95 4.04 20.14
C ALA A 462 -12.39 5.48 20.06
N ARG A 463 -11.66 5.81 19.00
CA ARG A 463 -11.14 7.16 18.74
C ARG A 463 -12.25 8.13 18.35
N VAL A 464 -13.07 7.79 17.35
CA VAL A 464 -14.06 8.72 16.76
C VAL A 464 -15.34 8.83 17.58
N ARG A 465 -15.69 7.78 18.34
CA ARG A 465 -16.91 7.70 19.14
C ARG A 465 -16.60 7.25 20.57
N PRO A 466 -16.17 8.18 21.44
CA PRO A 466 -15.80 7.90 22.81
C PRO A 466 -16.92 7.31 23.68
N ASP A 467 -18.16 7.43 23.23
CA ASP A 467 -19.39 7.02 23.90
C ASP A 467 -19.77 5.55 23.67
N LEU A 468 -19.15 4.85 22.71
CA LEU A 468 -19.45 3.45 22.41
C LEU A 468 -18.83 2.49 23.42
N ASP A 469 -19.60 1.47 23.80
CA ASP A 469 -19.12 0.22 24.42
C ASP A 469 -18.77 -0.78 23.31
N ILE A 470 -17.49 -1.08 23.16
CA ILE A 470 -16.95 -1.85 22.03
C ILE A 470 -16.44 -3.19 22.54
N ALA A 471 -16.91 -4.28 21.92
CA ALA A 471 -16.48 -5.63 22.20
C ALA A 471 -15.73 -6.24 21.00
N LEU A 472 -14.55 -6.81 21.24
CA LEU A 472 -13.90 -7.72 20.30
C LEU A 472 -14.36 -9.15 20.58
N VAL A 473 -14.91 -9.79 19.55
CA VAL A 473 -15.47 -11.13 19.64
C VAL A 473 -14.66 -12.08 18.75
N GLY A 474 -14.20 -13.17 19.34
CA GLY A 474 -13.39 -14.16 18.63
C GLY A 474 -12.81 -15.20 19.59
N LEU A 475 -12.10 -16.17 19.03
CA LEU A 475 -11.37 -17.15 19.84
C LEU A 475 -10.27 -16.44 20.67
N PRO A 476 -9.88 -16.98 21.84
CA PRO A 476 -8.91 -16.33 22.73
C PRO A 476 -7.63 -15.85 22.04
N ALA A 477 -7.05 -16.69 21.18
CA ALA A 477 -5.82 -16.36 20.45
C ALA A 477 -6.04 -15.26 19.39
N ALA A 478 -7.20 -15.21 18.74
CA ALA A 478 -7.53 -14.14 17.80
C ALA A 478 -7.75 -12.81 18.54
N ASN A 479 -8.42 -12.85 19.70
CA ASN A 479 -8.59 -11.68 20.56
C ASN A 479 -7.27 -11.16 21.13
N ASP A 480 -6.31 -12.03 21.47
CA ASP A 480 -4.96 -11.63 21.88
C ASP A 480 -4.25 -10.82 20.80
N ARG A 481 -4.42 -11.19 19.53
CA ARG A 481 -3.87 -10.46 18.38
C ARG A 481 -4.62 -9.15 18.12
N ASN A 482 -5.94 -9.21 17.98
CA ASN A 482 -6.76 -8.03 17.73
C ASN A 482 -6.62 -6.94 18.82
N ILE A 483 -6.49 -7.32 20.11
CA ILE A 483 -6.28 -6.31 21.17
C ILE A 483 -4.90 -5.66 21.09
N ALA A 484 -3.91 -6.34 20.48
CA ALA A 484 -2.57 -5.80 20.29
C ALA A 484 -2.57 -4.66 19.25
N ASP A 485 -3.44 -4.72 18.25
CA ASP A 485 -3.64 -3.65 17.24
C ASP A 485 -4.30 -2.39 17.81
N VAL A 486 -4.98 -2.50 18.95
CA VAL A 486 -5.59 -1.35 19.63
C VAL A 486 -4.49 -0.56 20.34
N ALA A 487 -4.49 0.77 20.16
CA ALA A 487 -3.52 1.65 20.81
C ALA A 487 -3.59 1.50 22.33
N GLN A 488 -2.43 1.50 23.00
CA GLN A 488 -2.33 1.21 24.43
C GLN A 488 -3.24 2.09 25.29
N SER A 489 -3.38 3.37 24.93
CA SER A 489 -4.24 4.34 25.63
C SER A 489 -5.74 4.04 25.54
N ARG A 490 -6.17 3.23 24.56
CA ARG A 490 -7.57 2.90 24.29
C ARG A 490 -7.95 1.47 24.67
N ARG A 491 -6.98 0.57 24.89
CA ARG A 491 -7.23 -0.86 25.22
C ARG A 491 -8.20 -1.06 26.39
N ALA A 492 -8.14 -0.21 27.43
CA ALA A 492 -9.04 -0.31 28.59
C ALA A 492 -10.52 -0.06 28.26
N ARG A 493 -10.82 0.51 27.08
CA ARG A 493 -12.18 0.77 26.59
C ARG A 493 -12.73 -0.35 25.70
N ILE A 494 -11.91 -1.35 25.38
CA ILE A 494 -12.31 -2.47 24.54
C ILE A 494 -12.57 -3.68 25.42
N ARG A 495 -13.81 -4.16 25.42
CA ARG A 495 -14.19 -5.38 26.10
C ARG A 495 -13.80 -6.58 25.25
N ARG A 496 -13.28 -7.62 25.90
CA ARG A 496 -12.93 -8.89 25.25
C ARG A 496 -14.06 -9.90 25.45
N VAL A 497 -14.45 -10.59 24.39
CA VAL A 497 -15.44 -11.68 24.40
C VAL A 497 -14.85 -12.90 23.73
N ASP A 498 -14.34 -13.83 24.53
CA ASP A 498 -13.75 -15.08 24.06
C ASP A 498 -14.86 -16.08 23.71
N ARG A 499 -15.24 -16.08 22.44
CA ARG A 499 -16.36 -16.88 21.91
C ARG A 499 -16.15 -17.12 20.43
N SER A 500 -16.59 -18.27 19.92
CA SER A 500 -16.63 -18.50 18.47
C SER A 500 -17.68 -17.59 17.84
N GLU A 501 -17.34 -17.07 16.67
CA GLU A 501 -18.22 -16.39 15.72
C GLU A 501 -19.47 -17.21 15.34
N PHE A 502 -19.46 -18.54 15.50
CA PHE A 502 -20.61 -19.42 15.31
C PHE A 502 -21.50 -19.57 16.55
N THR A 503 -21.24 -18.82 17.61
CA THR A 503 -22.06 -18.80 18.84
C THR A 503 -22.62 -17.41 19.08
N PRO A 504 -23.96 -17.24 19.20
CA PRO A 504 -24.56 -15.94 19.45
C PRO A 504 -24.05 -15.30 20.75
N LEU A 505 -24.08 -13.97 20.79
CA LEU A 505 -23.85 -13.23 22.03
C LEU A 505 -24.98 -13.48 23.04
N ASP A 506 -24.65 -13.41 24.33
CA ASP A 506 -25.66 -13.55 25.39
C ASP A 506 -26.59 -12.34 25.43
N ASP A 507 -26.05 -11.14 25.17
CA ASP A 507 -26.77 -9.88 25.08
C ASP A 507 -26.68 -9.33 23.65
N VAL A 508 -27.83 -8.97 23.09
CA VAL A 508 -27.92 -8.37 21.74
C VAL A 508 -27.35 -6.95 21.78
N VAL A 509 -26.36 -6.68 20.92
CA VAL A 509 -25.78 -5.33 20.74
C VAL A 509 -26.56 -4.49 19.74
N ASP A 510 -26.36 -3.18 19.73
CA ASP A 510 -26.98 -2.30 18.74
C ASP A 510 -26.42 -2.55 17.33
N LEU A 511 -25.11 -2.81 17.22
CA LEU A 511 -24.41 -3.01 15.96
C LEU A 511 -23.38 -4.15 16.03
N VAL A 512 -23.45 -5.08 15.10
CA VAL A 512 -22.38 -6.05 14.81
C VAL A 512 -21.60 -5.59 13.58
N VAL A 513 -20.28 -5.59 13.65
CA VAL A 513 -19.37 -5.35 12.52
C VAL A 513 -18.54 -6.61 12.30
N ALA A 514 -18.66 -7.25 11.14
CA ALA A 514 -17.95 -8.48 10.83
C ALA A 514 -17.05 -8.29 9.61
N VAL A 515 -15.74 -8.44 9.80
CA VAL A 515 -14.71 -8.07 8.81
C VAL A 515 -14.18 -9.33 8.13
N ASP A 516 -14.42 -9.45 6.82
CA ASP A 516 -13.94 -10.54 5.94
C ASP A 516 -14.20 -11.98 6.48
N VAL A 517 -15.22 -12.15 7.33
CA VAL A 517 -15.51 -13.45 7.95
C VAL A 517 -16.34 -14.37 7.05
N VAL A 518 -17.23 -13.81 6.22
CA VAL A 518 -18.19 -14.59 5.44
C VAL A 518 -17.53 -15.29 4.25
N ASP A 519 -16.52 -14.66 3.66
CA ASP A 519 -15.77 -15.18 2.50
C ASP A 519 -14.84 -16.35 2.85
N ALA A 520 -14.57 -16.57 4.14
CA ALA A 520 -13.78 -17.69 4.63
C ALA A 520 -14.59 -19.00 4.77
N HIS A 521 -15.88 -18.97 4.43
CA HIS A 521 -16.81 -20.07 4.68
C HIS A 521 -17.62 -20.43 3.42
N PRO A 522 -17.76 -21.72 3.09
CA PRO A 522 -18.74 -22.18 2.10
C PRO A 522 -20.17 -21.76 2.48
N ASP A 523 -21.07 -21.70 1.50
CA ASP A 523 -22.42 -21.14 1.68
C ASP A 523 -23.23 -21.70 2.87
N PRO A 524 -23.24 -23.02 3.15
CA PRO A 524 -23.96 -23.53 4.32
C PRO A 524 -23.47 -22.95 5.64
N ASP A 525 -22.15 -22.79 5.78
CA ASP A 525 -21.50 -22.28 6.98
C ASP A 525 -21.61 -20.75 7.04
N ALA A 526 -21.43 -20.06 5.91
CA ALA A 526 -21.66 -18.62 5.78
C ALA A 526 -23.09 -18.23 6.17
N ARG A 527 -24.10 -19.00 5.74
CA ARG A 527 -25.50 -18.80 6.13
C ARG A 527 -25.69 -18.97 7.64
N MET A 528 -25.09 -20.00 8.24
CA MET A 528 -25.14 -20.20 9.69
C MET A 528 -24.49 -19.03 10.43
N LEU A 529 -23.31 -18.60 9.99
CA LEU A 529 -22.59 -17.46 10.56
C LEU A 529 -23.42 -16.18 10.49
N ILE A 530 -23.99 -15.85 9.33
CA ILE A 530 -24.85 -14.67 9.16
C ILE A 530 -26.05 -14.72 10.12
N GLY A 531 -26.67 -15.89 10.30
CA GLY A 531 -27.76 -16.07 11.26
C GLY A 531 -27.32 -15.82 12.71
N VAL A 532 -26.11 -16.27 13.08
CA VAL A 532 -25.52 -16.02 14.41
C VAL A 532 -25.20 -14.53 14.62
N LEU A 533 -24.63 -13.86 13.62
CA LEU A 533 -24.38 -12.42 13.64
C LEU A 533 -25.70 -11.65 13.78
N GLY A 534 -26.73 -12.04 13.02
CA GLY A 534 -28.07 -11.48 13.10
C GLY A 534 -28.78 -11.72 14.43
N ALA A 535 -28.50 -12.83 15.12
CA ALA A 535 -28.99 -13.07 16.48
C ALA A 535 -28.22 -12.28 17.54
N SER A 536 -27.01 -11.78 17.22
CA SER A 536 -26.13 -11.09 18.15
C SER A 536 -26.29 -9.56 18.10
N GLY A 537 -26.86 -9.01 17.03
CA GLY A 537 -27.00 -7.56 16.85
C GLY A 537 -28.32 -7.13 16.23
N ARG A 538 -28.83 -5.97 16.62
CA ARG A 538 -30.02 -5.37 15.99
C ARG A 538 -29.77 -4.99 14.53
N ARG A 539 -28.56 -4.50 14.25
CA ARG A 539 -28.03 -4.24 12.91
C ARG A 539 -26.72 -4.99 12.76
N VAL A 540 -26.49 -5.52 11.56
CA VAL A 540 -25.24 -6.19 11.19
C VAL A 540 -24.66 -5.47 9.98
N VAL A 541 -23.36 -5.23 10.03
CA VAL A 541 -22.55 -4.74 8.92
C VAL A 541 -21.48 -5.77 8.62
N LEU A 542 -21.49 -6.30 7.41
CA LEU A 542 -20.37 -7.07 6.88
C LEU A 542 -19.45 -6.09 6.16
N VAL A 543 -18.16 -6.11 6.47
CA VAL A 543 -17.12 -5.47 5.66
C VAL A 543 -16.48 -6.55 4.82
N THR A 544 -16.71 -6.51 3.51
CA THR A 544 -16.23 -7.52 2.55
C THR A 544 -16.02 -6.88 1.18
N ASP A 545 -15.37 -7.59 0.25
CA ASP A 545 -15.37 -7.19 -1.16
C ASP A 545 -16.31 -8.12 -1.93
N LEU A 546 -17.00 -7.55 -2.93
CA LEU A 546 -17.93 -8.29 -3.77
C LEU A 546 -17.27 -8.70 -5.08
N LEU A 547 -17.74 -9.78 -5.67
CA LEU A 547 -17.39 -10.16 -7.03
C LEU A 547 -18.24 -9.35 -8.01
N ASP A 548 -17.61 -8.61 -8.92
CA ASP A 548 -18.26 -8.14 -10.13
C ASP A 548 -18.13 -9.23 -11.21
N PRO A 549 -19.23 -9.91 -11.61
CA PRO A 549 -19.18 -10.96 -12.62
C PRO A 549 -18.84 -10.43 -14.02
N SER A 550 -18.80 -9.10 -14.21
CA SER A 550 -18.38 -8.43 -15.43
C SER A 550 -16.99 -7.82 -15.37
N THR A 551 -16.25 -8.04 -14.28
CA THR A 551 -14.87 -7.54 -14.11
C THR A 551 -13.96 -8.03 -15.23
N ASP A 552 -13.11 -7.13 -15.72
CA ASP A 552 -11.96 -7.42 -16.59
C ASP A 552 -10.63 -7.27 -15.84
N ASP A 553 -10.67 -7.11 -14.51
CA ASP A 553 -9.50 -7.09 -13.65
C ASP A 553 -9.10 -8.53 -13.28
N ASP A 554 -7.99 -8.98 -13.86
CA ASP A 554 -7.40 -10.28 -13.59
C ASP A 554 -7.11 -10.50 -12.09
N HIS A 555 -6.81 -9.43 -11.33
CA HIS A 555 -6.54 -9.55 -9.89
C HIS A 555 -7.78 -9.93 -9.08
N GLU A 556 -8.97 -9.46 -9.47
CA GLU A 556 -10.22 -9.85 -8.79
C GLU A 556 -10.52 -11.33 -9.01
N THR A 557 -10.37 -11.80 -10.26
CA THR A 557 -10.61 -13.21 -10.60
C THR A 557 -9.57 -14.15 -9.98
N GLU A 558 -8.30 -13.74 -9.90
CA GLU A 558 -7.24 -14.47 -9.19
C GLU A 558 -7.56 -14.57 -7.69
N SER A 559 -8.01 -13.47 -7.08
CA SER A 559 -8.40 -13.43 -5.67
C SER A 559 -9.58 -14.35 -5.36
N ASP A 560 -10.53 -14.48 -6.29
CA ASP A 560 -11.66 -15.41 -6.17
C ASP A 560 -11.22 -16.88 -6.25
N LEU A 561 -10.38 -17.24 -7.23
CA LEU A 561 -9.81 -18.58 -7.35
C LEU A 561 -8.94 -18.95 -6.14
N LEU A 562 -8.21 -17.97 -5.58
CA LEU A 562 -7.43 -18.17 -4.37
C LEU A 562 -8.33 -18.54 -3.19
N ARG A 563 -9.47 -17.84 -3.00
CA ARG A 563 -10.46 -18.20 -1.96
C ARG A 563 -11.04 -19.59 -2.19
N LEU A 564 -11.29 -19.98 -3.44
CA LEU A 564 -11.76 -21.32 -3.74
C LEU A 564 -10.76 -22.36 -3.27
N CYS A 565 -9.48 -22.16 -3.56
CA CYS A 565 -8.42 -23.04 -3.09
C CYS A 565 -8.28 -23.04 -1.56
N LEU A 566 -8.41 -21.89 -0.91
CA LEU A 566 -8.19 -21.77 0.54
C LEU A 566 -9.37 -22.31 1.36
N TYR A 567 -10.60 -22.05 0.94
CA TYR A 567 -11.80 -22.22 1.76
C TYR A 567 -12.89 -23.06 1.11
N GLY A 568 -12.79 -23.41 -0.18
CA GLY A 568 -13.91 -24.00 -0.91
C GLY A 568 -15.07 -23.00 -1.05
N SER A 569 -14.74 -21.71 -1.11
CA SER A 569 -15.68 -20.59 -1.22
C SER A 569 -15.10 -19.53 -2.15
N GLY A 570 -15.87 -18.51 -2.51
CA GLY A 570 -15.42 -17.42 -3.36
C GLY A 570 -15.87 -16.07 -2.82
N ARG A 571 -15.41 -15.01 -3.47
CA ARG A 571 -16.10 -13.71 -3.44
C ARG A 571 -17.51 -13.92 -3.94
N ARG A 572 -18.45 -13.17 -3.36
CA ARG A 572 -19.86 -13.28 -3.71
C ARG A 572 -20.32 -12.02 -4.39
N THR A 573 -21.21 -12.19 -5.36
CA THR A 573 -21.94 -11.08 -5.97
C THR A 573 -22.92 -10.46 -4.98
N GLU A 574 -23.41 -9.26 -5.28
CA GLU A 574 -24.46 -8.62 -4.48
C GLU A 574 -25.70 -9.53 -4.30
N ALA A 575 -26.07 -10.23 -5.38
CA ALA A 575 -27.23 -11.12 -5.41
C ALA A 575 -27.05 -12.34 -4.48
N GLU A 576 -25.86 -12.95 -4.48
CA GLU A 576 -25.54 -14.11 -3.63
C GLU A 576 -25.50 -13.74 -2.16
N ILE A 577 -24.89 -12.60 -1.79
CA ILE A 577 -24.92 -12.11 -0.41
C ILE A 577 -26.35 -11.83 0.04
N ARG A 578 -27.17 -11.18 -0.81
CA ARG A 578 -28.57 -10.91 -0.51
C ARG A 578 -29.35 -12.22 -0.26
N ALA A 579 -29.10 -13.26 -1.06
CA ALA A 579 -29.71 -14.56 -0.89
C ALA A 579 -29.30 -15.20 0.46
N LEU A 580 -28.00 -15.21 0.79
CA LEU A 580 -27.52 -15.75 2.06
C LEU A 580 -28.12 -15.06 3.29
N VAL A 581 -28.26 -13.73 3.25
CA VAL A 581 -28.87 -12.96 4.35
C VAL A 581 -30.35 -13.31 4.51
N VAL A 582 -31.09 -13.43 3.40
CA VAL A 582 -32.50 -13.85 3.43
C VAL A 582 -32.64 -15.29 3.95
N ASP A 583 -31.82 -16.21 3.47
CA ASP A 583 -31.85 -17.63 3.87
C ASP A 583 -31.38 -17.87 5.31
N ALA A 584 -30.64 -16.91 5.88
CA ALA A 584 -30.30 -16.87 7.30
C ALA A 584 -31.43 -16.29 8.19
N GLY A 585 -32.54 -15.82 7.58
CA GLY A 585 -33.68 -15.26 8.30
C GLY A 585 -33.50 -13.80 8.74
N CYS A 586 -32.53 -13.09 8.15
CA CYS A 586 -32.25 -11.69 8.45
C CYS A 586 -33.04 -10.73 7.54
N GLY A 587 -32.95 -9.42 7.83
CA GLY A 587 -33.69 -8.38 7.11
C GLY A 587 -33.16 -8.07 5.70
N THR A 588 -33.75 -7.04 5.08
CA THR A 588 -33.31 -6.55 3.76
C THR A 588 -31.90 -6.00 3.80
N THR A 589 -31.07 -6.34 2.81
CA THR A 589 -29.70 -5.84 2.67
C THR A 589 -29.64 -4.49 1.96
N ARG A 590 -28.76 -3.62 2.47
CA ARG A 590 -28.29 -2.39 1.84
C ARG A 590 -26.78 -2.49 1.62
N PHE A 591 -26.34 -2.05 0.45
CA PHE A 591 -24.92 -2.04 0.07
C PHE A 591 -24.40 -0.61 0.06
N GLY A 592 -23.15 -0.42 0.43
CA GLY A 592 -22.45 0.85 0.41
C GLY A 592 -20.94 0.66 0.28
N ALA A 593 -20.24 1.71 -0.10
CA ALA A 593 -18.79 1.69 -0.24
C ALA A 593 -18.07 1.94 1.10
N ILE A 594 -16.88 1.35 1.26
CA ILE A 594 -15.95 1.67 2.34
C ILE A 594 -14.51 1.63 1.83
N GLY A 595 -13.74 2.69 2.05
CA GLY A 595 -12.36 2.77 1.58
C GLY A 595 -12.24 2.81 0.04
N TRP A 596 -11.34 2.01 -0.52
CA TRP A 596 -11.04 1.99 -1.96
C TRP A 596 -11.57 0.72 -2.63
N GLY A 597 -12.88 0.63 -2.84
CA GLY A 597 -13.51 -0.49 -3.55
C GLY A 597 -14.10 -1.59 -2.65
N SER A 598 -13.87 -1.56 -1.33
CA SER A 598 -14.53 -2.48 -0.41
C SER A 598 -15.99 -2.09 -0.16
N THR A 599 -16.77 -3.06 0.32
CA THR A 599 -18.22 -2.93 0.50
C THR A 599 -18.62 -3.13 1.96
N VAL A 600 -19.53 -2.27 2.43
CA VAL A 600 -20.36 -2.52 3.61
C VAL A 600 -21.69 -3.13 3.17
N VAL A 601 -22.03 -4.28 3.74
CA VAL A 601 -23.35 -4.91 3.60
C VAL A 601 -24.09 -4.79 4.91
N GLU A 602 -25.11 -3.95 4.95
CA GLU A 602 -25.93 -3.70 6.12
C GLU A 602 -27.25 -4.46 6.04
N PHE A 603 -27.66 -5.10 7.14
CA PHE A 603 -28.99 -5.68 7.31
C PHE A 603 -29.45 -5.69 8.77
N ALA A 604 -30.76 -5.81 8.97
CA ALA A 604 -31.32 -6.00 10.30
C ALA A 604 -31.12 -7.44 10.79
N GLY A 605 -30.84 -7.60 12.08
CA GLY A 605 -30.75 -8.89 12.74
C GLY A 605 -32.07 -9.67 12.76
N VAL A 606 -32.01 -10.91 13.25
CA VAL A 606 -33.18 -11.78 13.35
C VAL A 606 -34.06 -11.26 14.50
N GLN A 607 -35.34 -10.97 14.22
CA GLN A 607 -36.31 -10.54 15.24
C GLN A 607 -36.78 -11.67 16.14
#